data_AF-A0AAI9J207-F1
#
_entry.id   AF-A0AAI9J207-F1
#
_cell.length_a   1.000
_cell.length_b   1.000
_cell.length_c   1.000
_cell.angle_alpha   90.00
_cell.angle_beta   90.00
_cell.angle_gamma   90.00
#
_symmetry.space_group_name_H-M   'P 1'
#
loop_
_entity.id
_entity.type
_entity.pdbx_description
1 polymer ?
#
loop_
_entity_poly.entity_id
_entity_poly.type
_entity_poly.pdbx_seq_one_letter_code
_entity_poly.pdbx_strand_id
1 'polypeptide(L)'
;MRVAAGLLVWAAVAVAPPAAWAVSDLAGRQSEAERQQAALRDRIDALQKEIDTREAARKEAADALKESESAISRINLRLRELGEASRKAEAELAGLEKQVVAQQAVLQKRRAELADQLRTQYTSGLSPWTALLSGDDPQQLGRNLGYLDYVSRARAQAVHALREDIARLAALQGQADARRDDIQTLVAETSSQKAALVEQQKTRATLLAKLEGQIAAQRAEAGKLGRDDQRLSHLIDDLGSAIARQAEEDARRRAAEEARR
;
A
#
# COMPACT_ATOMS: atom_id res chain seq x y z
N MET A 1 -81.49 17.05 -13.20
CA MET A 1 -82.16 16.78 -14.50
C MET A 1 -82.42 15.28 -14.62
N ARG A 2 -83.70 14.90 -14.76
CA ARG A 2 -84.28 13.72 -15.48
C ARG A 2 -83.73 12.33 -15.10
N VAL A 3 -84.39 11.51 -14.27
CA VAL A 3 -85.60 10.65 -14.47
C VAL A 3 -85.49 9.62 -15.60
N ALA A 4 -85.49 8.32 -15.24
CA ALA A 4 -86.23 7.16 -15.81
C ALA A 4 -85.69 5.88 -15.13
N ALA A 5 -86.38 5.13 -14.26
CA ALA A 5 -87.62 4.36 -14.38
C ALA A 5 -87.57 3.23 -15.44
N GLY A 6 -87.49 1.97 -14.98
CA GLY A 6 -87.63 0.75 -15.79
C GLY A 6 -87.66 -0.51 -14.91
N LEU A 7 -88.85 -1.07 -14.75
CA LEU A 7 -89.25 -2.22 -13.91
C LEU A 7 -89.12 -3.57 -14.65
N LEU A 8 -89.00 -4.65 -13.86
CA LEU A 8 -89.39 -6.07 -14.11
C LEU A 8 -88.53 -6.82 -15.17
N VAL A 9 -88.09 -8.08 -14.99
CA VAL A 9 -88.81 -9.31 -14.61
C VAL A 9 -87.83 -10.35 -14.04
N TRP A 10 -88.31 -11.12 -13.06
CA TRP A 10 -87.68 -12.29 -12.44
C TRP A 10 -87.92 -13.53 -13.33
N ALA A 11 -86.88 -14.26 -13.73
CA ALA A 11 -86.98 -15.61 -14.28
C ALA A 11 -85.85 -16.47 -13.71
N ALA A 12 -86.20 -17.24 -12.69
CA ALA A 12 -85.35 -18.26 -12.09
C ALA A 12 -85.21 -19.46 -13.05
N VAL A 13 -84.00 -19.68 -13.56
CA VAL A 13 -83.57 -20.98 -14.08
C VAL A 13 -82.42 -21.42 -13.18
N ALA A 14 -82.72 -22.38 -12.30
CA ALA A 14 -81.74 -23.06 -11.48
C ALA A 14 -80.94 -24.03 -12.38
N VAL A 15 -79.84 -23.54 -12.95
CA VAL A 15 -78.77 -24.41 -13.45
C VAL A 15 -77.78 -24.57 -12.30
N ALA A 16 -77.73 -25.77 -11.72
CA ALA A 16 -76.70 -26.12 -10.76
C ALA A 16 -75.33 -26.06 -11.45
N PRO A 17 -74.36 -25.25 -10.98
CA PRO A 17 -73.02 -25.27 -11.54
C PRO A 17 -72.33 -26.60 -11.16
N PRO A 18 -71.68 -27.30 -12.11
CA PRO A 18 -70.91 -28.49 -11.79
C PRO A 18 -69.73 -28.12 -10.89
N ALA A 19 -69.67 -28.73 -9.69
CA ALA A 19 -68.61 -28.58 -8.69
C ALA A 19 -67.20 -29.00 -9.19
N ALA A 20 -67.09 -29.49 -10.43
CA ALA A 20 -65.83 -29.82 -11.09
C ALA A 20 -64.90 -28.60 -11.29
N TRP A 21 -65.42 -27.36 -11.24
CA TRP A 21 -64.62 -26.14 -11.42
C TRP A 21 -63.86 -25.71 -10.15
N ALA A 22 -64.23 -26.20 -8.97
CA ALA A 22 -63.56 -25.86 -7.71
C ALA A 22 -62.26 -26.65 -7.51
N VAL A 23 -62.22 -27.92 -7.95
CA VAL A 23 -61.03 -28.79 -7.85
C VAL A 23 -59.98 -28.43 -8.91
N SER A 24 -60.41 -28.03 -10.11
CA SER A 24 -59.50 -27.58 -11.17
C SER A 24 -58.82 -26.24 -10.85
N ASP A 25 -59.49 -25.33 -10.12
CA ASP A 25 -58.91 -24.07 -9.63
C ASP A 25 -57.82 -24.33 -8.56
N LEU A 26 -58.07 -25.24 -7.62
CA LEU A 26 -57.08 -25.60 -6.57
C LEU A 26 -55.84 -26.30 -7.15
N ALA A 27 -56.02 -27.27 -8.06
CA ALA A 27 -54.90 -27.92 -8.74
C ALA A 27 -54.11 -26.94 -9.63
N GLY A 28 -54.78 -25.97 -10.26
CA GLY A 28 -54.14 -24.90 -11.00
C GLY A 28 -53.24 -24.02 -10.11
N ARG A 29 -53.75 -23.61 -8.94
CA ARG A 29 -52.98 -22.82 -7.95
C ARG A 29 -51.79 -23.57 -7.37
N GLN A 30 -51.93 -24.88 -7.13
CA GLN A 30 -50.82 -25.73 -6.69
C GLN A 30 -49.70 -25.75 -7.75
N SER A 31 -50.04 -26.00 -9.02
CA SER A 31 -49.06 -26.01 -10.10
C SER A 31 -48.37 -24.66 -10.29
N GLU A 32 -49.11 -23.55 -10.11
CA GLU A 32 -48.53 -22.21 -10.16
C GLU A 32 -47.56 -21.96 -9.00
N ALA A 33 -47.91 -22.35 -7.77
CA ALA A 33 -47.04 -22.24 -6.61
C ALA A 33 -45.76 -23.07 -6.77
N GLU A 34 -45.85 -24.29 -7.32
CA GLU A 34 -44.69 -25.14 -7.62
C GLU A 34 -43.75 -24.49 -8.66
N ARG A 35 -44.31 -23.87 -9.70
CA ARG A 35 -43.50 -23.11 -10.70
C ARG A 35 -42.81 -21.91 -10.09
N GLN A 36 -43.51 -21.16 -9.22
CA GLN A 36 -42.93 -20.02 -8.50
C GLN A 36 -41.81 -20.48 -7.56
N GLN A 37 -41.99 -21.60 -6.88
CA GLN A 37 -40.97 -22.18 -6.00
C GLN A 37 -39.74 -22.62 -6.80
N ALA A 38 -39.92 -23.29 -7.93
CA ALA A 38 -38.80 -23.69 -8.80
C ALA A 38 -38.00 -22.46 -9.29
N ALA A 39 -38.68 -21.43 -9.79
CA ALA A 39 -38.03 -20.19 -10.23
C ALA A 39 -37.29 -19.46 -9.09
N LEU A 40 -37.83 -19.53 -7.87
CA LEU A 40 -37.20 -18.97 -6.68
C LEU A 40 -35.93 -19.71 -6.30
N ARG A 41 -35.94 -21.04 -6.34
CA ARG A 41 -34.77 -21.90 -6.10
C ARG A 41 -33.67 -21.64 -7.11
N ASP A 42 -34.01 -21.55 -8.40
CA ASP A 42 -33.04 -21.22 -9.45
C ASP A 42 -32.37 -19.85 -9.18
N ARG A 43 -33.14 -18.88 -8.69
CA ARG A 43 -32.61 -17.56 -8.34
C ARG A 43 -31.72 -17.58 -7.09
N ILE A 44 -32.06 -18.39 -6.08
CA ILE A 44 -31.22 -18.61 -4.90
C ILE A 44 -29.89 -19.25 -5.32
N ASP A 45 -29.93 -20.27 -6.16
CA ASP A 45 -28.73 -20.96 -6.66
C ASP A 45 -27.83 -20.02 -7.48
N ALA A 46 -28.42 -19.16 -8.31
CA ALA A 46 -27.69 -18.14 -9.05
C ALA A 46 -27.02 -17.12 -8.11
N LEU A 47 -27.74 -16.63 -7.09
CA LEU A 47 -27.19 -15.72 -6.07
C LEU A 47 -26.07 -16.38 -5.26
N GLN A 48 -26.21 -17.66 -4.89
CA GLN A 48 -25.20 -18.40 -4.16
C GLN A 48 -23.88 -18.47 -4.95
N LYS A 49 -23.94 -18.79 -6.25
CA LYS A 49 -22.78 -18.77 -7.15
C LYS A 49 -22.16 -17.36 -7.27
N GLU A 50 -23.00 -16.33 -7.32
CA GLU A 50 -22.53 -14.93 -7.36
C GLU A 50 -21.84 -14.49 -6.06
N ILE A 51 -22.29 -15.01 -4.92
CA ILE A 51 -21.66 -14.79 -3.61
C ILE A 51 -20.30 -15.49 -3.58
N ASP A 52 -20.23 -16.76 -3.98
CA ASP A 52 -18.98 -17.54 -3.96
C ASP A 52 -17.90 -16.89 -4.84
N THR A 53 -18.27 -16.43 -6.04
CA THR A 53 -17.36 -15.71 -6.94
C THR A 53 -16.89 -14.38 -6.34
N ARG A 54 -17.77 -13.61 -5.69
CA ARG A 54 -17.37 -12.37 -5.00
C ARG A 54 -16.53 -12.64 -3.76
N GLU A 55 -16.77 -13.73 -3.04
CA GLU A 55 -15.94 -14.11 -1.90
C GLU A 55 -14.51 -14.43 -2.33
N ALA A 56 -14.34 -15.12 -3.46
CA ALA A 56 -13.02 -15.31 -4.06
C ALA A 56 -12.35 -13.97 -4.40
N ALA A 57 -13.07 -13.07 -5.08
CA ALA A 57 -12.57 -11.72 -5.39
C ALA A 57 -12.25 -10.89 -4.13
N ARG A 58 -13.04 -11.03 -3.07
CA ARG A 58 -12.81 -10.37 -1.76
C ARG A 58 -11.52 -10.87 -1.13
N LYS A 59 -11.28 -12.18 -1.14
CA LYS A 59 -10.04 -12.77 -0.62
C LYS A 59 -8.83 -12.26 -1.39
N GLU A 60 -8.90 -12.26 -2.72
CA GLU A 60 -7.83 -11.71 -3.58
C GLU A 60 -7.58 -10.23 -3.30
N ALA A 61 -8.64 -9.41 -3.16
CA ALA A 61 -8.51 -7.99 -2.83
C ALA A 61 -7.88 -7.78 -1.43
N ALA A 62 -8.23 -8.62 -0.45
CA ALA A 62 -7.65 -8.57 0.88
C ALA A 62 -6.16 -8.96 0.89
N ASP A 63 -5.79 -10.01 0.16
CA ASP A 63 -4.40 -10.45 0.02
C ASP A 63 -3.56 -9.37 -0.71
N ALA A 64 -4.11 -8.79 -1.78
CA ALA A 64 -3.48 -7.68 -2.48
C ALA A 64 -3.31 -6.44 -1.57
N LEU A 65 -4.30 -6.12 -0.72
CA LEU A 65 -4.18 -5.02 0.24
C LEU A 65 -3.06 -5.28 1.25
N LYS A 66 -2.98 -6.50 1.79
CA LYS A 66 -1.91 -6.92 2.72
C LYS A 66 -0.53 -6.83 2.08
N GLU A 67 -0.38 -7.20 0.82
CA GLU A 67 0.90 -7.07 0.10
C GLU A 67 1.29 -5.59 -0.08
N SER A 68 0.32 -4.72 -0.41
CA SER A 68 0.57 -3.27 -0.47
C SER A 68 1.03 -2.71 0.88
N GLU A 69 0.40 -3.10 1.98
CA GLU A 69 0.79 -2.67 3.34
C GLU A 69 2.19 -3.16 3.72
N SER A 70 2.51 -4.39 3.35
CA SER A 70 3.84 -4.97 3.56
C SER A 70 4.91 -4.23 2.74
N ALA A 71 4.61 -3.90 1.48
CA ALA A 71 5.48 -3.11 0.62
C ALA A 71 5.70 -1.70 1.17
N ILE A 72 4.65 -1.01 1.63
CA ILE A 72 4.74 0.30 2.27
C ILE A 72 5.62 0.23 3.53
N SER A 73 5.48 -0.84 4.33
CA SER A 73 6.29 -1.05 5.53
C SER A 73 7.78 -1.22 5.19
N ARG A 74 8.10 -2.01 4.15
CA ARG A 74 9.48 -2.15 3.63
C ARG A 74 10.05 -0.82 3.15
N ILE A 75 9.24 -0.01 2.44
CA ILE A 75 9.67 1.32 1.98
C ILE A 75 9.89 2.26 3.17
N ASN A 76 9.05 2.24 4.20
CA ASN A 76 9.26 3.05 5.40
C ASN A 76 10.55 2.69 6.12
N LEU A 77 10.89 1.41 6.19
CA LEU A 77 12.18 0.96 6.72
C LEU A 77 13.33 1.52 5.87
N ARG A 78 13.22 1.40 4.54
CA ARG A 78 14.24 1.92 3.62
C ARG A 78 14.43 3.43 3.75
N LEU A 79 13.36 4.20 3.87
CA LEU A 79 13.43 5.65 4.09
C LEU A 79 14.13 5.98 5.41
N ARG A 80 13.91 5.19 6.47
CA ARG A 80 14.58 5.36 7.75
C ARG A 80 16.08 5.07 7.62
N GLU A 81 16.46 3.98 6.95
CA GLU A 81 17.86 3.65 6.68
C GLU A 81 18.57 4.74 5.88
N LEU A 82 17.91 5.26 4.83
CA LEU A 82 18.43 6.37 4.04
C LEU A 82 18.56 7.65 4.86
N GLY A 83 17.60 7.95 5.74
CA GLY A 83 17.67 9.08 6.66
C GLY A 83 18.86 8.97 7.63
N GLU A 84 19.10 7.80 8.20
CA GLU A 84 20.27 7.55 9.05
C GLU A 84 21.58 7.61 8.25
N ALA A 85 21.60 7.12 7.01
CA ALA A 85 22.75 7.25 6.12
C ALA A 85 23.06 8.72 5.77
N SER A 86 22.03 9.54 5.53
CA SER A 86 22.16 10.98 5.28
C SER A 86 22.79 11.70 6.48
N ARG A 87 22.27 11.45 7.69
CA ARG A 87 22.81 12.04 8.93
C ARG A 87 24.28 11.68 9.16
N LYS A 88 24.66 10.44 8.86
CA LYS A 88 26.07 10.01 8.93
C LYS A 88 26.94 10.72 7.91
N ALA A 89 26.49 10.82 6.66
CA ALA A 89 27.23 11.53 5.61
C ALA A 89 27.39 13.03 5.95
N GLU A 90 26.36 13.68 6.49
CA GLU A 90 26.42 15.08 6.95
C GLU A 90 27.40 15.25 8.12
N ALA A 91 27.40 14.32 9.08
CA ALA A 91 28.35 14.35 10.19
C ALA A 91 29.80 14.12 9.74
N GLU A 92 30.01 13.20 8.78
CA GLU A 92 31.30 12.95 8.14
C GLU A 92 31.81 14.20 7.40
N LEU A 93 30.96 14.84 6.59
CA LEU A 93 31.26 16.10 5.90
C LEU A 93 31.68 17.20 6.86
N ALA A 94 30.89 17.44 7.91
CA ALA A 94 31.20 18.44 8.93
C ALA A 94 32.51 18.14 9.67
N GLY A 95 32.83 16.86 9.87
CA GLY A 95 34.10 16.41 10.44
C GLY A 95 35.28 16.70 9.52
N LEU A 96 35.15 16.35 8.24
CA LEU A 96 36.18 16.59 7.22
C LEU A 96 36.43 18.09 7.01
N GLU A 97 35.39 18.92 6.99
CA GLU A 97 35.52 20.38 6.87
C GLU A 97 36.34 20.98 8.03
N LYS A 98 36.07 20.57 9.26
CA LYS A 98 36.85 20.98 10.43
C LYS A 98 38.32 20.57 10.31
N GLN A 99 38.59 19.36 9.82
CA GLN A 99 39.96 18.88 9.61
C GLN A 99 40.69 19.69 8.53
N VAL A 100 40.03 20.01 7.42
CA VAL A 100 40.60 20.85 6.36
C VAL A 100 40.96 22.22 6.90
N VAL A 101 40.06 22.90 7.61
CA VAL A 101 40.31 24.23 8.19
C VAL A 101 41.47 24.18 9.19
N ALA A 102 41.52 23.17 10.05
CA ALA A 102 42.61 22.99 11.01
C ALA A 102 43.97 22.80 10.30
N GLN A 103 44.03 21.92 9.29
CA GLN A 103 45.25 21.66 8.54
C GLN A 103 45.71 22.88 7.72
N GLN A 104 44.77 23.64 7.17
CA GLN A 104 45.08 24.91 6.50
C GLN A 104 45.69 25.93 7.48
N ALA A 105 45.17 26.04 8.70
CA ALA A 105 45.75 26.92 9.73
C ALA A 105 47.17 26.51 10.10
N VAL A 106 47.42 25.20 10.28
CA VAL A 106 48.77 24.67 10.51
C VAL A 106 49.69 24.99 9.32
N LEU A 107 49.19 24.86 8.09
CA LEU A 107 49.96 25.12 6.88
C LEU A 107 50.40 26.58 6.79
N GLN A 108 49.50 27.52 7.11
CA GLN A 108 49.85 28.94 7.14
C GLN A 108 50.89 29.24 8.21
N LYS A 109 50.75 28.67 9.41
CA LYS A 109 51.76 28.82 10.47
C LYS A 109 53.13 28.30 10.04
N ARG A 110 53.21 27.09 9.49
CA ARG A 110 54.47 26.49 9.00
C ARG A 110 55.10 27.28 7.86
N ARG A 111 54.30 27.82 6.95
CA ARG A 111 54.79 28.70 5.88
C ARG A 111 55.37 30.00 6.44
N ALA A 112 54.72 30.61 7.43
CA ALA A 112 55.23 31.81 8.10
C ALA A 112 56.56 31.54 8.84
N GLU A 113 56.64 30.45 9.60
CA GLU A 113 57.87 30.02 10.29
C GLU A 113 59.03 29.77 9.31
N LEU A 114 58.74 29.15 8.15
CA LEU A 114 59.75 28.92 7.11
C LEU A 114 60.19 30.22 6.44
N ALA A 115 59.26 31.13 6.15
CA ALA A 115 59.55 32.43 5.56
C ALA A 115 60.41 33.31 6.48
N ASP A 116 60.10 33.31 7.79
CA ASP A 116 60.87 34.06 8.79
C ASP A 116 62.29 33.51 8.97
N GLN A 117 62.44 32.18 8.97
CA GLN A 117 63.76 31.53 8.99
C GLN A 117 64.59 31.90 7.75
N LEU A 118 64.00 31.82 6.55
CA LEU A 118 64.68 32.19 5.30
C LEU A 118 65.08 33.67 5.30
N ARG A 119 64.21 34.56 5.78
CA ARG A 119 64.51 35.98 5.93
C ARG A 119 65.65 36.21 6.91
N THR A 120 65.63 35.57 8.07
CA THR A 120 66.68 35.68 9.09
C THR A 120 68.01 35.17 8.54
N GLN A 121 68.03 34.05 7.83
CA GLN A 121 69.23 33.50 7.21
C GLN A 121 69.80 34.41 6.12
N TYR A 122 68.94 35.02 5.30
CA TYR A 122 69.36 35.95 4.26
C TYR A 122 69.88 37.27 4.84
N THR A 123 69.27 37.77 5.91
CA THR A 123 69.62 39.07 6.54
C THR A 123 70.76 38.97 7.55
N SER A 124 70.96 37.82 8.20
CA SER A 124 72.08 37.59 9.13
C SER A 124 73.43 37.53 8.41
N GLY A 125 73.44 37.53 7.07
CA GLY A 125 74.66 37.51 6.28
C GLY A 125 75.45 36.22 6.47
N LEU A 126 74.83 35.12 6.91
CA LEU A 126 75.45 33.79 7.01
C LEU A 126 75.55 33.15 5.61
N SER A 127 76.31 33.79 4.73
CA SER A 127 76.70 33.25 3.44
C SER A 127 77.94 32.39 3.62
N PRO A 128 78.09 31.28 2.86
CA PRO A 128 79.36 30.55 2.81
C PRO A 128 80.57 31.45 2.57
N TRP A 129 80.37 32.57 1.85
CA TRP A 129 81.41 33.54 1.51
C TRP A 129 81.79 34.49 2.65
N THR A 130 80.81 35.05 3.35
CA THR A 130 81.07 35.94 4.50
C THR A 130 81.69 35.18 5.66
N ALA A 131 81.26 33.93 5.84
CA ALA A 131 81.84 33.04 6.82
C ALA A 131 83.29 32.63 6.47
N LEU A 132 83.60 32.37 5.21
CA LEU A 132 84.98 32.13 4.75
C LEU A 132 85.89 33.35 4.97
N LEU A 133 85.33 34.57 4.89
CA LEU A 133 86.03 35.84 5.09
C LEU A 133 86.09 36.29 6.57
N SER A 134 85.39 35.62 7.48
CA SER A 134 85.26 36.03 8.90
C SER A 134 86.39 35.56 9.83
N GLY A 135 87.15 34.53 9.43
CA GLY A 135 88.21 33.94 10.25
C GLY A 135 87.75 32.89 11.27
N ASP A 136 86.47 32.52 11.28
CA ASP A 136 85.91 31.47 12.14
C ASP A 136 86.42 30.05 11.78
N ASP A 137 86.30 29.10 12.72
CA ASP A 137 86.67 27.69 12.51
C ASP A 137 85.82 27.07 11.37
N PRO A 138 86.43 26.70 10.23
CA PRO A 138 85.72 26.18 9.07
C PRO A 138 84.98 24.86 9.36
N GLN A 139 85.42 24.07 10.34
CA GLN A 139 84.76 22.83 10.72
C GLN A 139 83.43 23.09 11.44
N GLN A 140 83.41 24.02 12.39
CA GLN A 140 82.18 24.40 13.09
C GLN A 140 81.18 25.05 12.15
N LEU A 141 81.66 25.89 11.25
CA LEU A 141 80.82 26.53 10.26
C LEU A 141 80.16 25.54 9.30
N GLY A 142 80.94 24.57 8.78
CA GLY A 142 80.41 23.51 7.92
C GLY A 142 79.33 22.68 8.61
N ARG A 143 79.50 22.37 9.90
CA ARG A 143 78.49 21.70 10.72
C ARG A 143 77.21 22.53 10.88
N ASN A 144 77.33 23.81 11.20
CA ASN A 144 76.18 24.71 11.38
C ASN A 144 75.37 24.86 10.09
N LEU A 145 76.04 25.03 8.94
CA LEU A 145 75.38 25.06 7.64
C LEU A 145 74.69 23.73 7.31
N GLY A 146 75.32 22.60 7.63
CA GLY A 146 74.71 21.28 7.48
C GLY A 146 73.46 21.08 8.33
N TYR A 147 73.47 21.54 9.59
CA TYR A 147 72.30 21.50 10.47
C TYR A 147 71.16 22.40 9.95
N LEU A 148 71.48 23.59 9.45
CA LEU A 148 70.49 24.49 8.84
C LEU A 148 69.87 23.89 7.58
N ASP A 149 70.68 23.29 6.69
CA ASP A 149 70.18 22.58 5.51
C ASP A 149 69.23 21.45 5.92
N TYR A 150 69.63 20.61 6.88
CA TYR A 150 68.79 19.52 7.39
C TYR A 150 67.44 20.02 7.94
N VAL A 151 67.45 21.05 8.80
CA VAL A 151 66.23 21.62 9.39
C VAL A 151 65.33 22.24 8.31
N SER A 152 65.90 22.95 7.34
CA SER A 152 65.13 23.57 6.25
C SER A 152 64.46 22.52 5.36
N ARG A 153 65.18 21.44 5.01
CA ARG A 153 64.62 20.30 4.25
C ARG A 153 63.52 19.61 5.02
N ALA A 154 63.69 19.36 6.32
CA ALA A 154 62.67 18.74 7.16
C ALA A 154 61.39 19.60 7.23
N ARG A 155 61.52 20.93 7.33
CA ARG A 155 60.37 21.85 7.31
C ARG A 155 59.68 21.90 5.95
N ALA A 156 60.44 21.91 4.86
CA ALA A 156 59.89 21.84 3.51
C ALA A 156 59.11 20.54 3.27
N GLN A 157 59.65 19.40 3.73
CA GLN A 157 58.97 18.11 3.70
C GLN A 157 57.68 18.11 4.53
N ALA A 158 57.67 18.71 5.72
CA ALA A 158 56.46 18.84 6.54
C ALA A 158 55.37 19.68 5.84
N VAL A 159 55.75 20.78 5.18
CA VAL A 159 54.83 21.60 4.37
C VAL A 159 54.28 20.81 3.18
N HIS A 160 55.10 19.98 2.54
CA HIS A 160 54.67 19.11 1.46
C HIS A 160 53.65 18.07 1.93
N ALA A 161 53.98 17.33 2.99
CA ALA A 161 53.09 16.34 3.59
C ALA A 161 51.73 16.95 3.99
N LEU A 162 51.73 18.15 4.56
CA LEU A 162 50.51 18.84 4.93
C LEU A 162 49.66 19.28 3.73
N ARG A 163 50.28 19.65 2.60
CA ARG A 163 49.55 19.91 1.35
C ARG A 163 48.91 18.64 0.80
N GLU A 164 49.62 17.52 0.86
CA GLU A 164 49.06 16.21 0.49
C GLU A 164 47.89 15.82 1.39
N ASP A 165 48.01 16.02 2.71
CA ASP A 165 46.91 15.78 3.66
C ASP A 165 45.66 16.60 3.31
N ILE A 166 45.82 17.89 3.04
CA ILE A 166 44.70 18.76 2.66
C ILE A 166 44.07 18.29 1.35
N ALA A 167 44.88 17.91 0.35
CA ALA A 167 44.38 17.39 -0.92
C ALA A 167 43.61 16.07 -0.73
N ARG A 168 44.10 15.17 0.13
CA ARG A 168 43.39 13.93 0.49
C ARG A 168 42.06 14.22 1.18
N LEU A 169 42.04 15.15 2.14
CA LEU A 169 40.81 15.54 2.83
C LEU A 169 39.79 16.17 1.86
N ALA A 170 40.22 17.02 0.95
CA ALA A 170 39.34 17.61 -0.07
C ALA A 170 38.75 16.54 -1.01
N ALA A 171 39.54 15.53 -1.39
CA ALA A 171 39.03 14.40 -2.17
C ALA A 171 37.98 13.59 -1.39
N LEU A 172 38.22 13.34 -0.08
CA LEU A 172 37.25 12.68 0.79
C LEU A 172 35.97 13.49 0.96
N GLN A 173 36.06 14.82 1.05
CA GLN A 173 34.89 15.70 1.07
C GLN A 173 34.07 15.56 -0.21
N GLY A 174 34.72 15.61 -1.38
CA GLY A 174 34.02 15.43 -2.65
C GLY A 174 33.32 14.08 -2.77
N GLN A 175 33.91 13.01 -2.25
CA GLN A 175 33.25 11.69 -2.18
C GLN A 175 32.06 11.66 -1.22
N ALA A 176 32.19 12.31 -0.06
CA ALA A 176 31.11 12.40 0.93
C ALA A 176 29.94 13.26 0.43
N ASP A 177 30.22 14.36 -0.29
CA ASP A 177 29.21 15.19 -0.95
C ASP A 177 28.46 14.40 -2.04
N ALA A 178 29.19 13.70 -2.92
CA ALA A 178 28.56 12.86 -3.94
C ALA A 178 27.65 11.79 -3.31
N ARG A 179 28.12 11.14 -2.24
CA ARG A 179 27.32 10.16 -1.50
C ARG A 179 26.06 10.78 -0.86
N ARG A 180 26.15 12.01 -0.33
CA ARG A 180 24.99 12.74 0.20
C ARG A 180 23.96 12.97 -0.91
N ASP A 181 24.40 13.43 -2.06
CA ASP A 181 23.52 13.75 -3.20
C ASP A 181 22.85 12.48 -3.77
N ASP A 182 23.59 11.36 -3.83
CA ASP A 182 23.04 10.04 -4.17
C ASP A 182 21.95 9.63 -3.17
N ILE A 183 22.19 9.80 -1.87
CA ILE A 183 21.20 9.48 -0.83
C ILE A 183 19.95 10.36 -0.99
N GLN A 184 20.10 11.65 -1.26
CA GLN A 184 18.96 12.55 -1.47
C GLN A 184 18.13 12.13 -2.68
N THR A 185 18.78 11.74 -3.78
CA THR A 185 18.10 11.23 -4.97
C THR A 185 17.32 9.96 -4.65
N LEU A 186 17.95 9.00 -3.95
CA LEU A 186 17.28 7.78 -3.51
C LEU A 186 16.10 8.05 -2.58
N VAL A 187 16.20 9.04 -1.68
CA VAL A 187 15.09 9.44 -0.80
C VAL A 187 13.92 9.99 -1.61
N ALA A 188 14.17 10.82 -2.61
CA ALA A 188 13.14 11.39 -3.48
C ALA A 188 12.42 10.29 -4.27
N GLU A 189 13.18 9.38 -4.91
CA GLU A 189 12.64 8.24 -5.65
C GLU A 189 11.81 7.32 -4.75
N THR A 190 12.36 6.95 -3.59
CA THR A 190 11.71 6.06 -2.62
C THR A 190 10.43 6.70 -2.06
N SER A 191 10.42 8.02 -1.85
CA SER A 191 9.23 8.76 -1.39
C SER A 191 8.14 8.82 -2.46
N SER A 192 8.52 8.98 -3.73
CA SER A 192 7.59 8.92 -4.87
C SER A 192 6.95 7.53 -5.00
N GLN A 193 7.76 6.47 -4.91
CA GLN A 193 7.28 5.09 -4.90
C GLN A 193 6.31 4.83 -3.74
N LYS A 194 6.62 5.33 -2.54
CA LYS A 194 5.72 5.26 -1.38
C LYS A 194 4.36 5.90 -1.68
N ALA A 195 4.36 7.10 -2.25
CA ALA A 195 3.12 7.82 -2.57
C ALA A 195 2.26 7.00 -3.54
N ALA A 196 2.86 6.43 -4.59
CA ALA A 196 2.16 5.56 -5.53
C ALA A 196 1.54 4.32 -4.84
N LEU A 197 2.29 3.66 -3.94
CA LEU A 197 1.78 2.51 -3.20
C LEU A 197 0.63 2.88 -2.25
N VAL A 198 0.69 4.05 -1.61
CA VAL A 198 -0.39 4.53 -0.72
C VAL A 198 -1.67 4.77 -1.51
N GLU A 199 -1.60 5.33 -2.72
CA GLU A 199 -2.78 5.48 -3.58
C GLU A 199 -3.35 4.13 -4.04
N GLN A 200 -2.47 3.17 -4.37
CA GLN A 200 -2.90 1.80 -4.67
C GLN A 200 -3.57 1.13 -3.46
N GLN A 201 -3.03 1.30 -2.25
CA GLN A 201 -3.60 0.78 -1.01
C GLN A 201 -5.02 1.34 -0.78
N LYS A 202 -5.22 2.66 -0.93
CA LYS A 202 -6.54 3.29 -0.81
C LYS A 202 -7.55 2.73 -1.81
N THR A 203 -7.11 2.54 -3.06
CA THR A 203 -7.95 1.97 -4.13
C THR A 203 -8.37 0.55 -3.79
N ARG A 204 -7.42 -0.28 -3.32
CA ARG A 204 -7.68 -1.67 -2.90
C ARG A 204 -8.61 -1.75 -1.68
N ALA A 205 -8.40 -0.90 -0.69
CA ALA A 205 -9.27 -0.83 0.49
C ALA A 205 -10.71 -0.44 0.13
N THR A 206 -10.88 0.50 -0.80
CA THR A 206 -12.20 0.91 -1.29
C THR A 206 -12.90 -0.22 -2.06
N LEU A 207 -12.15 -0.95 -2.91
CA LEU A 207 -12.67 -2.11 -3.62
C LEU A 207 -13.09 -3.21 -2.65
N LEU A 208 -12.27 -3.52 -1.64
CA LEU A 208 -12.57 -4.51 -0.62
C LEU A 208 -13.87 -4.16 0.13
N ALA A 209 -14.00 -2.92 0.60
CA ALA A 209 -15.21 -2.46 1.28
C ALA A 209 -16.46 -2.56 0.39
N LYS A 210 -16.33 -2.26 -0.91
CA LYS A 210 -17.41 -2.40 -1.89
C LYS A 210 -17.82 -3.87 -2.06
N LEU A 211 -16.86 -4.79 -2.18
CA LEU A 211 -17.14 -6.22 -2.30
C LEU A 211 -17.82 -6.77 -1.03
N GLU A 212 -17.34 -6.37 0.15
CA GLU A 212 -17.96 -6.76 1.42
C GLU A 212 -19.42 -6.28 1.54
N GLY A 213 -19.69 -5.03 1.14
CA GLY A 213 -21.05 -4.50 1.10
C GLY A 213 -21.97 -5.25 0.13
N GLN A 214 -21.46 -5.59 -1.06
CA GLN A 214 -22.21 -6.35 -2.06
C GLN A 214 -22.52 -7.78 -1.59
N ILE A 215 -21.53 -8.48 -1.03
CA ILE A 215 -21.70 -9.83 -0.47
C ILE A 215 -22.73 -9.80 0.66
N ALA A 216 -22.67 -8.81 1.56
CA ALA A 216 -23.64 -8.67 2.64
C ALA A 216 -25.06 -8.45 2.11
N ALA A 217 -25.23 -7.59 1.10
CA ALA A 217 -26.53 -7.35 0.47
C ALA A 217 -27.09 -8.62 -0.21
N GLN A 218 -26.25 -9.35 -0.94
CA GLN A 218 -26.65 -10.59 -1.61
C GLN A 218 -27.00 -11.70 -0.63
N ARG A 219 -26.24 -11.86 0.46
CA ARG A 219 -26.57 -12.80 1.54
C ARG A 219 -27.91 -12.45 2.20
N ALA A 220 -28.19 -11.16 2.38
CA ALA A 220 -29.47 -10.71 2.91
C ALA A 220 -30.64 -10.98 1.93
N GLU A 221 -30.42 -10.81 0.61
CA GLU A 221 -31.40 -11.16 -0.43
C GLU A 221 -31.64 -12.67 -0.48
N ALA A 222 -30.59 -13.49 -0.56
CA ALA A 222 -30.69 -14.94 -0.52
C ALA A 222 -31.43 -15.44 0.73
N GLY A 223 -31.17 -14.85 1.89
CA GLY A 223 -31.90 -15.15 3.13
C GLY A 223 -33.38 -14.74 3.09
N LYS A 224 -33.76 -13.68 2.36
CA LYS A 224 -35.18 -13.32 2.14
C LYS A 224 -35.86 -14.34 1.24
N LEU A 225 -35.24 -14.66 0.09
CA LEU A 225 -35.76 -15.63 -0.87
C LEU A 225 -35.88 -17.02 -0.24
N GLY A 226 -34.94 -17.44 0.60
CA GLY A 226 -35.04 -18.71 1.33
C GLY A 226 -36.24 -18.79 2.28
N ARG A 227 -36.63 -17.67 2.92
CA ARG A 227 -37.88 -17.60 3.71
C ARG A 227 -39.13 -17.61 2.83
N ASP A 228 -39.05 -17.07 1.62
CA ASP A 228 -40.13 -17.12 0.65
C ASP A 228 -40.33 -18.55 0.12
N ASP A 229 -39.24 -19.29 -0.11
CA ASP A 229 -39.26 -20.70 -0.53
C ASP A 229 -39.91 -21.59 0.53
N GLN A 230 -39.57 -21.38 1.81
CA GLN A 230 -40.22 -22.08 2.93
C GLN A 230 -41.72 -21.80 2.99
N ARG A 231 -42.14 -20.53 2.80
CA ARG A 231 -43.56 -20.16 2.77
C ARG A 231 -44.31 -20.78 1.60
N LEU A 232 -43.71 -20.82 0.42
CA LEU A 232 -44.29 -21.49 -0.76
C LEU A 232 -44.40 -23.00 -0.54
N SER A 233 -43.39 -23.63 0.09
CA SER A 233 -43.45 -25.06 0.42
C SER A 233 -44.65 -25.38 1.30
N HIS A 234 -44.87 -24.61 2.36
CA HIS A 234 -46.03 -24.79 3.23
C HIS A 234 -47.36 -24.58 2.49
N LEU A 235 -47.43 -23.58 1.61
CA LEU A 235 -48.63 -23.35 0.79
C LEU A 235 -48.93 -24.52 -0.15
N ILE A 236 -47.91 -25.08 -0.79
CA ILE A 236 -48.05 -26.25 -1.67
C ILE A 236 -48.55 -27.45 -0.88
N ASP A 237 -47.99 -27.69 0.32
CA ASP A 237 -48.42 -28.77 1.22
C ASP A 237 -49.89 -28.61 1.66
N ASP A 238 -50.30 -27.38 2.00
CA ASP A 238 -51.67 -27.05 2.38
C ASP A 238 -52.65 -27.22 1.22
N LEU A 239 -52.28 -26.79 0.00
CA LEU A 239 -53.08 -26.96 -1.21
C LEU A 239 -53.21 -28.44 -1.59
N GLY A 240 -52.12 -29.21 -1.53
CA GLY A 240 -52.14 -30.65 -1.77
C GLY A 240 -53.05 -31.38 -0.78
N SER A 241 -53.00 -30.99 0.50
CA SER A 241 -53.88 -31.52 1.54
C SER A 241 -55.36 -31.16 1.30
N ALA A 242 -55.65 -29.95 0.84
CA ALA A 242 -57.01 -29.51 0.53
C ALA A 242 -57.60 -30.26 -0.69
N ILE A 243 -56.80 -30.44 -1.74
CA ILE A 243 -57.18 -31.20 -2.94
C ILE A 243 -57.49 -32.66 -2.57
N ALA A 244 -56.65 -33.29 -1.75
CA ALA A 244 -56.87 -34.66 -1.29
C ALA A 244 -58.19 -34.80 -0.51
N ARG A 245 -58.47 -33.89 0.43
CA ARG A 245 -59.75 -33.88 1.19
C ARG A 245 -60.95 -33.74 0.26
N GLN A 246 -60.87 -32.85 -0.73
CA GLN A 246 -61.99 -32.60 -1.63
C GLN A 246 -62.25 -33.77 -2.58
N ALA A 247 -61.19 -34.45 -3.05
CA ALA A 247 -61.31 -35.68 -3.83
C ALA A 247 -61.95 -36.82 -3.03
N GLU A 248 -61.60 -36.98 -1.74
CA GLU A 248 -62.24 -37.96 -0.86
C GLU A 248 -63.73 -37.66 -0.63
N GLU A 249 -64.10 -36.40 -0.42
CA GLU A 249 -65.50 -35.98 -0.25
C GLU A 249 -66.33 -36.23 -1.51
N ASP A 250 -65.78 -35.91 -2.69
CA ASP A 250 -66.44 -36.17 -3.96
C ASP A 250 -66.59 -37.67 -4.23
N ALA A 251 -65.60 -38.49 -3.88
CA ALA A 251 -65.67 -39.95 -3.98
C ALA A 251 -66.76 -40.53 -3.04
N ARG A 252 -66.84 -40.02 -1.80
CA ARG A 252 -67.89 -40.40 -0.85
C ARG A 252 -69.29 -40.00 -1.33
N ARG A 253 -69.43 -38.83 -1.95
CA ARG A 253 -70.71 -38.38 -2.55
C ARG A 253 -71.13 -39.27 -3.70
N ARG A 254 -70.21 -39.61 -4.62
CA ARG A 254 -70.50 -40.53 -5.75
C ARG A 254 -70.89 -41.92 -5.25
N ALA A 255 -70.18 -42.47 -4.27
CA ALA A 255 -70.52 -43.75 -3.66
C ALA A 255 -71.91 -43.73 -2.97
N ALA A 256 -72.28 -42.61 -2.34
CA ALA A 256 -73.60 -42.43 -1.72
C ALA A 256 -74.73 -42.24 -2.75
N GLU A 257 -74.44 -41.65 -3.91
CA GLU A 257 -75.39 -41.55 -5.04
C GLU A 257 -75.59 -42.89 -5.76
N GLU A 258 -74.53 -43.69 -5.91
CA GLU A 258 -74.61 -45.05 -6.46
C GLU A 258 -75.38 -46.01 -5.53
N ALA A 259 -75.23 -45.87 -4.21
CA ALA A 259 -76.00 -46.65 -3.23
C ALA A 259 -77.48 -46.25 -3.13
N ARG A 260 -77.89 -45.13 -3.75
CA ARG A 260 -79.28 -44.64 -3.79
C ARG A 260 -80.01 -44.97 -5.09
N ARG A 261 -79.32 -45.53 -6.08
CA ARG A 261 -79.90 -46.04 -7.34
C ARG A 261 -80.17 -47.54 -7.23
#